data_AF-A0A6J1GGW9-F1
#
_entry.id   AF-A0A6J1GGW9-F1
#
_cell.length_a   1.000
_cell.length_b   1.000
_cell.length_c   1.000
_cell.angle_alpha   90.00
_cell.angle_beta   90.00
_cell.angle_gamma   90.00
#
_symmetry.space_group_name_H-M   'P 1'
#
loop_
_entity.id
_entity.type
_entity.pdbx_description
1 polymer ?
#
loop_
_entity_poly.entity_id
_entity_poly.type
_entity_poly.pdbx_seq_one_letter_code
_entity_poly.pdbx_strand_id
1 'polypeptide(L)'
;MEQSIVEEGIFTTIEDYERLGSGNHGDEYDSLSSNRFRLLQGSGMRRLEEKGLEHETVAKCFVSGLGSIGRDAQVVAVHKNWSSDSGKVAREEAFRIFSDAVATKCGGDANIKFGWYGAPVDDICQIVSHGFSRFNHKDMRSESLHGVGVSLCAARFSIDCVSSSAVDQNGLQHALLCRVILGKVEAIPAGSKQFYPSSSAFDTGVDSLFAPRKYIVWDAFMNSHIQPTYVVSFKTPQPKGAQMNMKSVNMVKPRSAWVSFPTLMLTLSRFLDPRKMSLIHKWHEDFIRNKIPRPQLINKVRHIAGDELLIAVIKKQRRKEVMQVA
;
A
#
# COMPACT_ATOMS: atom_id res chain seq x y z
N MET A 1 14.62 23.05 13.39
CA MET A 1 15.47 22.51 14.48
C MET A 1 14.70 21.45 15.26
N GLU A 2 13.52 21.73 15.85
CA GLU A 2 12.70 20.71 16.54
C GLU A 2 12.23 19.54 15.65
N GLN A 3 12.01 19.75 14.34
CA GLN A 3 11.45 18.72 13.45
C GLN A 3 12.51 17.79 12.80
N SER A 4 13.76 18.23 12.66
CA SER A 4 14.88 17.34 12.26
C SER A 4 15.22 16.37 13.40
N ILE A 5 15.06 16.84 14.65
CA ILE A 5 15.17 16.02 15.87
C ILE A 5 14.09 14.94 15.92
N VAL A 6 12.91 15.15 15.30
CA VAL A 6 11.86 14.13 15.21
C VAL A 6 12.23 13.04 14.21
N GLU A 7 12.69 13.38 12.99
CA GLU A 7 13.16 12.38 12.00
C GLU A 7 14.37 11.59 12.52
N GLU A 8 15.35 12.26 13.13
CA GLU A 8 16.50 11.61 13.77
C GLU A 8 16.08 10.79 15.00
N GLY A 9 15.19 11.32 15.84
CA GLY A 9 14.67 10.61 17.01
C GLY A 9 13.85 9.37 16.64
N ILE A 10 13.09 9.41 15.53
CA ILE A 10 12.41 8.24 14.97
C ILE A 10 13.43 7.20 14.49
N PHE A 11 14.46 7.65 13.77
CA PHE A 11 15.53 6.78 13.26
C PHE A 11 16.27 6.10 14.41
N THR A 12 16.72 6.86 15.41
CA THR A 12 17.38 6.34 16.61
C THR A 12 16.47 5.38 17.39
N THR A 13 15.20 5.75 17.60
CA THR A 13 14.26 4.90 18.36
C THR A 13 13.96 3.58 17.63
N ILE A 14 13.74 3.61 16.30
CA ILE A 14 13.48 2.39 15.52
C ILE A 14 14.74 1.51 15.45
N GLU A 15 15.91 2.08 15.21
CA GLU A 15 17.18 1.33 15.21
C GLU A 15 17.48 0.70 16.57
N ASP A 16 17.19 1.39 17.68
CA ASP A 16 17.37 0.85 19.03
C ASP A 16 16.41 -0.32 19.29
N TYR A 17 15.17 -0.27 18.79
CA TYR A 17 14.23 -1.40 18.87
C TYR A 17 14.64 -2.59 18.01
N GLU A 18 15.25 -2.36 16.85
CA GLU A 18 15.81 -3.43 16.01
C GLU A 18 17.02 -4.11 16.68
N ARG A 19 17.85 -3.35 17.44
CA ARG A 19 19.01 -3.88 18.17
C ARG A 19 18.66 -4.65 19.44
N LEU A 20 17.54 -4.33 20.10
CA LEU A 20 17.20 -4.86 21.42
C LEU A 20 16.47 -6.21 21.43
N GLY A 21 16.16 -6.82 20.28
CA GLY A 21 15.60 -8.19 20.19
C GLY A 21 14.40 -8.42 21.13
N SER A 22 13.19 -8.05 20.69
CA SER A 22 12.00 -8.02 21.55
C SER A 22 11.62 -9.38 22.15
N GLY A 23 11.54 -9.43 23.48
CA GLY A 23 11.03 -10.53 24.28
C GLY A 23 9.55 -10.88 24.02
N ASN A 24 9.20 -12.08 24.45
CA ASN A 24 7.99 -12.83 24.08
C ASN A 24 6.90 -12.72 25.16
N HIS A 25 5.71 -12.15 24.85
CA HIS A 25 4.43 -12.28 25.58
C HIS A 25 3.40 -11.38 24.88
N GLY A 26 2.13 -11.68 24.66
CA GLY A 26 1.27 -12.86 24.83
C GLY A 26 -0.03 -12.50 24.11
N ASP A 27 -0.54 -13.38 23.25
CA ASP A 27 -1.70 -13.10 22.40
C ASP A 27 -2.98 -13.55 23.09
N GLU A 28 -3.72 -12.63 23.73
CA GLU A 28 -5.15 -12.85 23.98
C GLU A 28 -5.92 -11.52 24.19
N TYR A 29 -6.40 -10.90 23.10
CA TYR A 29 -7.72 -10.26 23.02
C TYR A 29 -8.04 -9.67 21.63
N ASP A 30 -9.33 -9.68 21.30
CA ASP A 30 -10.03 -8.90 20.24
C ASP A 30 -10.37 -9.61 18.90
N SER A 31 -11.43 -10.42 18.93
CA SER A 31 -11.99 -11.16 17.79
C SER A 31 -12.74 -10.29 16.76
N LEU A 32 -13.07 -9.03 17.10
CA LEU A 32 -13.72 -8.07 16.19
C LEU A 32 -12.67 -7.20 15.45
N SER A 33 -11.57 -6.85 16.13
CA SER A 33 -10.36 -6.27 15.53
C SER A 33 -9.72 -7.16 14.46
N SER A 34 -9.83 -8.49 14.61
CA SER A 34 -9.17 -9.43 13.72
C SER A 34 -9.65 -9.33 12.26
N ASN A 35 -10.95 -9.15 12.02
CA ASN A 35 -11.52 -9.20 10.67
C ASN A 35 -11.03 -8.10 9.71
N ARG A 36 -10.90 -6.88 10.24
CA ARG A 36 -10.57 -5.66 9.49
C ARG A 36 -9.11 -5.59 9.03
N PHE A 37 -8.20 -6.34 9.66
CA PHE A 37 -6.77 -6.35 9.33
C PHE A 37 -6.25 -7.72 8.87
N ARG A 38 -7.13 -8.67 8.54
CA ARG A 38 -6.73 -10.02 8.09
C ARG A 38 -5.76 -10.03 6.92
N LEU A 39 -5.92 -9.10 5.97
CA LEU A 39 -5.02 -9.00 4.82
C LEU A 39 -3.59 -8.66 5.26
N LEU A 40 -3.43 -7.66 6.14
CA LEU A 40 -2.13 -7.28 6.67
C LEU A 40 -1.52 -8.41 7.51
N GLN A 41 -2.30 -9.03 8.39
CA GLN A 41 -1.85 -10.17 9.20
C GLN A 41 -1.42 -11.35 8.31
N GLY A 42 -2.21 -11.67 7.27
CA GLY A 42 -1.89 -12.73 6.30
C GLY A 42 -0.63 -12.44 5.48
N SER A 43 -0.26 -11.17 5.29
CA SER A 43 1.01 -10.78 4.67
C SER A 43 2.21 -10.81 5.64
N GLY A 44 2.01 -11.23 6.89
CA GLY A 44 3.05 -11.29 7.92
C GLY A 44 3.33 -9.95 8.60
N MET A 45 2.35 -9.04 8.63
CA MET A 45 2.41 -7.81 9.42
C MET A 45 1.82 -8.05 10.82
N ARG A 46 2.52 -7.62 11.88
CA ARG A 46 2.03 -7.69 13.26
C ARG A 46 1.52 -6.33 13.70
N ARG A 47 0.32 -6.27 14.28
CA ARG A 47 -0.21 -5.03 14.86
C ARG A 47 0.60 -4.68 16.10
N LEU A 48 1.02 -3.41 16.22
CA LEU A 48 1.67 -2.90 17.41
C LEU A 48 0.64 -2.59 18.50
N GLU A 49 1.04 -2.71 19.76
CA GLU A 49 0.23 -2.30 20.90
C GLU A 49 -0.08 -0.80 20.82
N GLU A 50 -1.34 -0.44 21.00
CA GLU A 50 -1.75 0.96 21.04
C GLU A 50 -1.07 1.66 22.22
N LYS A 51 -0.53 2.86 21.99
CA LYS A 51 0.25 3.65 22.96
C LYS A 51 1.61 3.07 23.35
N GLY A 52 2.05 1.97 22.72
CA GLY A 52 3.45 1.56 22.78
C GLY A 52 4.36 2.63 22.14
N LEU A 53 5.59 2.79 22.64
CA LEU A 53 6.50 3.85 22.17
C LEU A 53 6.75 3.78 20.65
N GLU A 54 6.95 2.57 20.12
CA GLU A 54 7.14 2.34 18.68
C GLU A 54 5.88 2.75 17.87
N HIS A 55 4.70 2.35 18.33
CA HIS A 55 3.43 2.74 17.72
C HIS A 55 3.27 4.26 17.71
N GLU A 56 3.48 4.92 18.86
CA GLU A 56 3.36 6.38 18.98
C GLU A 56 4.34 7.12 18.10
N THR A 57 5.58 6.64 18.00
CA THR A 57 6.63 7.25 17.21
C THR A 57 6.26 7.26 15.72
N VAL A 58 5.84 6.10 15.19
CA VAL A 58 5.42 5.98 13.79
C VAL A 58 4.13 6.78 13.53
N ALA A 59 3.16 6.73 14.44
CA ALA A 59 1.90 7.47 14.30
C ALA A 59 2.12 9.00 14.31
N LYS A 60 2.95 9.52 15.23
CA LYS A 60 3.30 10.95 15.31
C LYS A 60 4.05 11.40 14.06
N CYS A 61 4.99 10.60 13.57
CA CYS A 61 5.68 10.85 12.30
C CYS A 61 4.68 11.03 11.15
N PHE A 62 3.78 10.05 11.00
CA PHE A 62 2.78 10.05 9.96
C PHE A 62 1.87 11.28 10.02
N VAL A 63 1.32 11.58 11.20
CA VAL A 63 0.39 12.70 11.42
C VAL A 63 1.08 14.05 11.21
N SER A 64 2.34 14.20 11.65
CA SER A 64 3.13 15.41 11.40
C SER A 64 3.29 15.69 9.91
N GLY A 65 3.55 14.64 9.11
CA GLY A 65 3.66 14.74 7.66
C GLY A 65 2.34 15.06 6.93
N LEU A 66 1.19 14.97 7.61
CA LEU A 66 -0.11 15.36 7.06
C LEU A 66 -0.35 16.88 7.08
N GLY A 67 0.51 17.64 7.75
CA GLY A 67 0.36 19.09 7.88
C GLY A 67 -0.95 19.47 8.57
N SER A 68 -1.68 20.42 7.99
CA SER A 68 -2.91 20.96 8.60
C SER A 68 -4.03 19.92 8.77
N ILE A 69 -4.11 18.92 7.89
CA ILE A 69 -5.14 17.85 7.94
C ILE A 69 -4.83 16.83 9.05
N GLY A 70 -3.59 16.78 9.53
CA GLY A 70 -3.17 15.84 10.58
C GLY A 70 -3.96 15.96 11.88
N ARG A 71 -4.49 17.16 12.19
CA ARG A 71 -5.31 17.40 13.40
C ARG A 71 -6.61 16.60 13.41
N ASP A 72 -7.16 16.35 12.24
CA ASP A 72 -8.44 15.67 12.07
C ASP A 72 -8.25 14.23 11.57
N ALA A 73 -7.00 13.82 11.32
CA ALA A 73 -6.68 12.47 10.92
C ALA A 73 -6.71 11.52 12.12
N GLN A 74 -7.39 10.40 11.97
CA GLN A 74 -7.44 9.36 12.98
C GLN A 74 -6.51 8.21 12.56
N VAL A 75 -5.39 8.03 13.26
CA VAL A 75 -4.60 6.80 13.15
C VAL A 75 -5.37 5.69 13.87
N VAL A 76 -5.62 4.61 13.15
CA VAL A 76 -6.47 3.51 13.61
C VAL A 76 -5.63 2.31 14.04
N ALA A 77 -4.54 2.04 13.34
CA ALA A 77 -3.60 1.00 13.71
C ALA A 77 -2.25 1.22 13.03
N VAL A 78 -1.17 0.86 13.71
CA VAL A 78 0.17 0.71 13.14
C VAL A 78 0.52 -0.78 13.15
N HIS A 79 0.99 -1.28 12.01
CA HIS A 79 1.51 -2.64 11.89
C HIS A 79 2.99 -2.60 11.54
N LYS A 80 3.78 -3.49 12.13
CA LYS A 80 5.20 -3.71 11.81
C LYS A 80 5.34 -4.91 10.88
N ASN A 81 6.19 -4.78 9.87
CA ASN A 81 6.57 -5.89 9.02
C ASN A 81 7.47 -6.83 9.81
N TRP A 82 6.99 -8.05 10.05
CA TRP A 82 7.75 -9.05 10.79
C TRP A 82 8.39 -10.03 9.80
N SER A 83 9.71 -10.19 9.91
CA SER A 83 10.50 -11.09 9.07
C SER A 83 10.41 -12.53 9.60
N SER A 84 9.28 -13.20 9.36
CA SER A 84 9.09 -14.61 9.75
C SER A 84 9.38 -15.62 8.64
N ASP A 85 9.33 -15.19 7.38
CA ASP A 85 9.52 -16.04 6.21
C ASP A 85 10.94 -15.91 5.64
N SER A 86 11.50 -16.99 5.10
CA SER A 86 12.87 -17.01 4.56
C SER A 86 13.06 -16.00 3.42
N GLY A 87 12.05 -15.77 2.59
CA GLY A 87 12.08 -14.77 1.54
C GLY A 87 12.11 -13.34 2.08
N LYS A 88 11.41 -13.08 3.20
CA LYS A 88 11.45 -11.77 3.87
C LYS A 88 12.80 -11.52 4.54
N VAL A 89 13.33 -12.51 5.26
CA VAL A 89 14.66 -12.44 5.89
C VAL A 89 15.74 -12.21 4.82
N ALA A 90 15.66 -12.90 3.67
CA ALA A 90 16.60 -12.70 2.57
C ALA A 90 16.53 -11.29 1.96
N ARG A 91 15.33 -10.68 1.84
CA ARG A 91 15.19 -9.29 1.37
C ARG A 91 15.75 -8.27 2.36
N GLU A 92 15.51 -8.49 3.66
CA GLU A 92 16.09 -7.66 4.71
C GLU A 92 17.63 -7.74 4.71
N GLU A 93 18.17 -8.95 4.58
CA GLU A 93 19.61 -9.16 4.46
C GLU A 93 20.19 -8.52 3.20
N ALA A 94 19.50 -8.64 2.07
CA ALA A 94 19.89 -7.96 0.84
C ALA A 94 19.93 -6.44 1.03
N PHE A 95 18.91 -5.85 1.65
CA PHE A 95 18.91 -4.41 1.97
C PHE A 95 20.12 -4.01 2.82
N ARG A 96 20.46 -4.81 3.85
CA ARG A 96 21.67 -4.59 4.67
C ARG A 96 22.95 -4.60 3.82
N ILE A 97 23.13 -5.62 2.98
CA ILE A 97 24.30 -5.74 2.09
C ILE A 97 24.42 -4.55 1.14
N PHE A 98 23.30 -4.12 0.54
CA PHE A 98 23.30 -2.97 -0.37
C PHE A 98 23.54 -1.66 0.38
N SER A 99 23.04 -1.52 1.61
CA SER A 99 23.36 -0.38 2.48
C SER A 99 24.86 -0.28 2.70
N ASP A 100 25.51 -1.37 3.11
CA ASP A 100 26.96 -1.37 3.37
C ASP A 100 27.78 -1.05 2.10
N ALA A 101 27.36 -1.58 0.95
CA ALA A 101 27.99 -1.28 -0.33
C ALA A 101 27.85 0.19 -0.73
N VAL A 102 26.67 0.79 -0.54
CA VAL A 102 26.43 2.21 -0.83
C VAL A 102 27.18 3.10 0.16
N ALA A 103 27.21 2.75 1.45
CA ALA A 103 28.01 3.45 2.45
C ALA A 103 29.50 3.46 2.07
N THR A 104 30.04 2.31 1.68
CA THR A 104 31.44 2.18 1.22
C THR A 104 31.71 3.10 0.01
N LYS A 105 30.79 3.16 -0.95
CA LYS A 105 30.86 4.04 -2.12
C LYS A 105 30.76 5.53 -1.75
N CYS A 106 29.99 5.88 -0.72
CA CYS A 106 29.60 7.25 -0.38
C CYS A 106 30.35 7.85 0.83
N GLY A 107 31.51 7.32 1.19
CA GLY A 107 32.34 7.88 2.27
C GLY A 107 31.92 7.48 3.69
N GLY A 108 31.24 6.34 3.83
CA GLY A 108 30.88 5.72 5.10
C GLY A 108 29.41 5.85 5.50
N ASP A 109 28.59 6.57 4.72
CA ASP A 109 27.15 6.75 4.98
C ASP A 109 26.32 6.36 3.75
N ALA A 110 25.37 5.44 3.93
CA ALA A 110 24.45 5.02 2.89
C ALA A 110 23.31 6.03 2.65
N ASN A 111 23.21 7.08 3.48
CA ASN A 111 22.16 8.08 3.44
C ASN A 111 20.77 7.42 3.50
N ILE A 112 20.56 6.57 4.51
CA ILE A 112 19.27 5.91 4.69
C ILE A 112 18.25 6.90 5.23
N LYS A 113 17.08 6.98 4.60
CA LYS A 113 15.96 7.81 5.03
C LYS A 113 14.67 7.01 5.09
N PHE A 114 13.69 7.53 5.82
CA PHE A 114 12.33 7.02 5.79
C PHE A 114 11.51 7.72 4.70
N GLY A 115 10.71 6.93 3.98
CA GLY A 115 9.80 7.41 2.95
C GLY A 115 8.43 6.72 3.01
N TRP A 116 7.38 7.49 2.71
CA TRP A 116 6.00 7.02 2.65
C TRP A 116 5.61 6.60 1.24
N TYR A 117 4.89 5.49 1.13
CA TYR A 117 4.28 5.00 -0.10
C TYR A 117 2.78 4.78 0.14
N GLY A 118 1.93 5.50 -0.59
CA GLY A 118 0.48 5.36 -0.50
C GLY A 118 -0.06 4.45 -1.60
N ALA A 119 -0.80 3.41 -1.22
CA ALA A 119 -1.43 2.49 -2.15
C ALA A 119 -2.62 1.76 -1.51
N PRO A 120 -3.51 1.13 -2.31
CA PRO A 120 -4.51 0.20 -1.80
C PRO A 120 -3.90 -0.87 -0.89
N VAL A 121 -4.65 -1.33 0.11
CA VAL A 121 -4.17 -2.32 1.09
C VAL A 121 -3.71 -3.63 0.43
N ASP A 122 -4.37 -4.06 -0.64
CA ASP A 122 -3.98 -5.25 -1.39
C ASP A 122 -2.59 -5.08 -2.01
N ASP A 123 -2.30 -3.93 -2.61
CA ASP A 123 -1.00 -3.62 -3.22
C ASP A 123 0.10 -3.57 -2.14
N ILE A 124 -0.19 -2.96 -0.99
CA ILE A 124 0.73 -2.95 0.16
C ILE A 124 1.03 -4.38 0.63
N CYS A 125 0.01 -5.23 0.78
CA CYS A 125 0.19 -6.63 1.16
C CYS A 125 1.03 -7.41 0.14
N GLN A 126 0.86 -7.14 -1.17
CA GLN A 126 1.69 -7.71 -2.22
C GLN A 126 3.15 -7.24 -2.10
N ILE A 127 3.38 -5.94 -1.86
CA ILE A 127 4.72 -5.38 -1.65
C ILE A 127 5.40 -5.99 -0.44
N VAL A 128 4.70 -6.11 0.69
CA VAL A 128 5.24 -6.71 1.92
C VAL A 128 5.59 -8.19 1.70
N SER A 129 4.75 -8.92 0.96
CA SER A 129 4.94 -10.35 0.71
C SER A 129 6.04 -10.64 -0.32
N HIS A 130 6.09 -9.87 -1.42
CA HIS A 130 6.86 -10.22 -2.61
C HIS A 130 7.89 -9.17 -3.04
N GLY A 131 7.90 -8.00 -2.39
CA GLY A 131 8.70 -6.85 -2.81
C GLY A 131 7.96 -5.95 -3.80
N PHE A 132 8.59 -4.84 -4.15
CA PHE A 132 8.08 -3.93 -5.16
C PHE A 132 8.13 -4.59 -6.55
N SER A 133 7.10 -4.36 -7.35
CA SER A 133 7.04 -4.82 -8.73
C SER A 133 6.24 -3.84 -9.60
N ARG A 134 6.60 -3.73 -10.88
CA ARG A 134 5.86 -2.93 -11.87
C ARG A 134 4.45 -3.45 -12.16
N PHE A 135 4.14 -4.71 -11.81
CA PHE A 135 2.85 -5.32 -12.14
C PHE A 135 1.75 -5.02 -11.12
N ASN A 136 2.10 -4.49 -9.95
CA ASN A 136 1.13 -4.13 -8.90
C ASN A 136 0.33 -2.85 -9.24
N HIS A 137 0.70 -2.09 -10.28
CA HIS A 137 -0.03 -0.91 -10.72
C HIS A 137 -0.54 -1.04 -12.16
N LYS A 138 -1.73 -1.63 -12.34
CA LYS A 138 -2.40 -1.62 -13.66
C LYS A 138 -3.17 -0.33 -13.95
N ASP A 139 -3.58 0.43 -12.94
CA ASP A 139 -4.41 1.63 -13.10
C ASP A 139 -3.72 2.95 -12.70
N MET A 140 -2.50 2.89 -12.16
CA MET A 140 -1.72 4.07 -11.81
C MET A 140 -0.48 4.18 -12.70
N ARG A 141 -0.71 4.38 -14.00
CA ARG A 141 0.18 5.26 -14.78
C ARG A 141 0.00 6.70 -14.28
N SER A 142 0.19 6.93 -12.97
CA SER A 142 0.79 8.18 -12.57
C SER A 142 2.13 8.10 -13.25
N GLU A 143 2.26 8.72 -14.44
CA GLU A 143 3.57 9.10 -14.94
C GLU A 143 4.26 9.73 -13.74
N SER A 144 5.23 9.01 -13.19
CA SER A 144 6.02 9.57 -12.12
C SER A 144 6.53 10.88 -12.70
N LEU A 145 6.17 11.99 -12.06
CA LEU A 145 6.56 13.32 -12.55
C LEU A 145 8.08 13.40 -12.66
N HIS A 146 8.83 12.54 -11.98
CA HIS A 146 10.28 12.60 -11.87
C HIS A 146 10.92 11.24 -12.21
N GLY A 147 10.90 10.82 -13.48
CA GLY A 147 11.56 9.59 -13.93
C GLY A 147 10.66 8.35 -13.87
N VAL A 148 11.25 7.16 -14.06
CA VAL A 148 10.54 5.87 -14.07
C VAL A 148 11.10 4.99 -12.97
N GLY A 149 10.26 4.70 -11.98
CA GLY A 149 10.61 3.89 -10.80
C GLY A 149 9.56 4.03 -9.72
N VAL A 150 9.92 3.62 -8.50
CA VAL A 150 9.09 3.80 -7.30
C VAL A 150 9.32 5.20 -6.75
N SER A 151 8.24 5.97 -6.60
CA SER A 151 8.27 7.28 -5.94
C SER A 151 7.77 7.13 -4.50
N LEU A 152 8.58 7.55 -3.53
CA LEU A 152 8.18 7.67 -2.12
C LEU A 152 8.20 9.14 -1.70
N CYS A 153 7.30 9.55 -0.83
CA CYS A 153 7.32 10.89 -0.24
C CYS A 153 8.23 10.89 0.99
N ALA A 154 9.04 11.93 1.16
CA ALA A 154 9.87 12.06 2.36
C ALA A 154 8.99 12.03 3.63
N ALA A 155 9.56 11.56 4.75
CA ALA A 155 8.81 11.31 5.99
C ALA A 155 7.93 12.50 6.44
N ARG A 156 8.45 13.73 6.30
CA ARG A 156 7.75 14.99 6.61
C ARG A 156 6.62 15.42 5.65
N PHE A 157 6.40 14.68 4.55
CA PHE A 157 5.42 15.01 3.52
C PHE A 157 4.53 13.81 3.20
N SER A 158 4.11 13.06 4.23
CA SER A 158 3.18 11.92 4.08
C SER A 158 1.90 12.32 3.32
N ILE A 159 1.44 13.57 3.45
CA ILE A 159 0.28 14.13 2.74
C ILE A 159 0.34 13.95 1.22
N ASP A 160 1.53 14.07 0.63
CA ASP A 160 1.73 14.03 -0.82
C ASP A 160 1.48 12.63 -1.39
N CYS A 161 1.65 11.58 -0.56
CA CYS A 161 1.48 10.19 -0.96
C CYS A 161 0.13 9.61 -0.56
N VAL A 162 -0.52 10.15 0.48
CA VAL A 162 -1.81 9.61 0.95
C VAL A 162 -3.03 10.25 0.32
N SER A 163 -2.90 11.45 -0.26
CA SER A 163 -4.03 12.16 -0.88
C SER A 163 -4.67 11.38 -2.03
N SER A 164 -3.93 10.44 -2.64
CA SER A 164 -4.39 9.52 -3.69
C SER A 164 -4.67 8.09 -3.21
N SER A 165 -4.46 7.77 -1.93
CA SER A 165 -4.64 6.40 -1.41
C SER A 165 -6.12 6.02 -1.37
N ALA A 166 -6.46 4.88 -1.96
CA ALA A 166 -7.82 4.38 -2.02
C ALA A 166 -8.34 3.98 -0.63
N VAL A 167 -9.61 4.30 -0.37
CA VAL A 167 -10.30 3.88 0.85
C VAL A 167 -10.76 2.42 0.70
N ASP A 168 -10.44 1.57 1.67
CA ASP A 168 -10.82 0.15 1.70
C ASP A 168 -12.30 -0.04 2.09
N GLN A 169 -12.74 -1.30 2.12
CA GLN A 169 -14.10 -1.69 2.51
C GLN A 169 -14.48 -1.31 3.95
N ASN A 170 -13.49 -1.06 4.82
CA ASN A 170 -13.67 -0.67 6.22
C ASN A 170 -13.63 0.87 6.41
N GLY A 171 -13.53 1.63 5.31
CA GLY A 171 -13.40 3.07 5.36
C GLY A 171 -11.99 3.54 5.78
N LEU A 172 -10.96 2.71 5.61
CA LEU A 172 -9.58 3.00 5.98
C LEU A 172 -8.73 3.32 4.75
N GLN A 173 -7.79 4.23 4.92
CA GLN A 173 -6.66 4.43 4.01
C GLN A 173 -5.41 3.82 4.64
N HIS A 174 -4.46 3.44 3.79
CA HIS A 174 -3.23 2.79 4.22
C HIS A 174 -2.02 3.48 3.60
N ALA A 175 -0.97 3.60 4.40
CA ALA A 175 0.33 4.13 3.99
C ALA A 175 1.44 3.20 4.49
N LEU A 176 2.35 2.84 3.59
CA LEU A 176 3.52 2.03 3.87
C LEU A 176 4.71 2.95 4.16
N LEU A 177 5.34 2.77 5.32
CA LEU A 177 6.61 3.38 5.68
C LEU A 177 7.74 2.44 5.28
N CYS A 178 8.71 2.96 4.53
CA CYS A 178 9.88 2.21 4.10
C CYS A 178 11.17 2.89 4.57
N ARG A 179 12.19 2.09 4.86
CA ARG A 179 13.59 2.55 4.82
C ARG A 179 14.04 2.60 3.37
N VAL A 180 14.76 3.64 3.00
CA VAL A 180 15.21 3.91 1.63
C VAL A 180 16.69 4.26 1.67
N ILE A 181 17.51 3.48 0.98
CA ILE A 181 18.93 3.81 0.75
C ILE A 181 18.97 4.87 -0.34
N LEU A 182 19.29 6.12 0.01
CA LEU A 182 19.39 7.18 -0.99
C LEU A 182 20.78 7.28 -1.62
N GLY A 183 21.83 6.93 -0.89
CA GLY A 183 23.21 7.13 -1.32
C GLY A 183 23.47 8.55 -1.81
N LYS A 184 24.22 8.67 -2.91
CA LYS A 184 24.40 9.94 -3.60
C LYS A 184 23.20 10.22 -4.52
N VAL A 185 22.48 11.29 -4.21
CA VAL A 185 21.26 11.68 -4.93
C VAL A 185 21.54 12.58 -6.13
N GLU A 186 20.70 12.49 -7.16
CA GLU A 186 20.61 13.48 -8.24
C GLU A 186 19.23 14.12 -8.32
N ALA A 187 19.16 15.38 -8.78
CA ALA A 187 17.89 16.05 -9.03
C ALA A 187 17.26 15.51 -10.32
N ILE A 188 16.02 15.05 -10.24
CA ILE A 188 15.25 14.60 -11.39
C ILE A 188 14.23 15.68 -11.77
N PRO A 189 14.33 16.30 -12.95
CA PRO A 189 13.38 17.31 -13.38
C PRO A 189 11.95 16.76 -13.54
N ALA A 190 10.95 17.62 -13.33
CA ALA A 190 9.57 17.29 -13.63
C ALA A 190 9.39 16.97 -15.13
N GLY A 191 8.62 15.93 -15.45
CA GLY A 191 8.45 15.39 -16.80
C GLY A 191 9.57 14.44 -17.27
N SER A 192 10.60 14.20 -16.45
CA SER A 192 11.68 13.29 -16.83
C SER A 192 11.20 11.86 -17.05
N LYS A 193 11.75 11.18 -18.06
CA LYS A 193 11.52 9.75 -18.34
C LYS A 193 12.72 8.89 -17.96
N GLN A 194 13.64 9.43 -17.17
CA GLN A 194 14.86 8.75 -16.73
C GLN A 194 14.55 7.51 -15.91
N PHE A 195 15.10 6.37 -16.31
CA PHE A 195 14.81 5.03 -15.73
C PHE A 195 16.05 4.37 -15.09
N TYR A 196 17.19 5.06 -15.10
CA TYR A 196 18.45 4.71 -14.45
C TYR A 196 19.17 5.98 -13.98
N PRO A 197 20.18 5.88 -13.09
CA PRO A 197 21.03 7.00 -12.75
C PRO A 197 21.69 7.62 -13.99
N SER A 198 21.88 8.94 -14.00
CA SER A 198 22.54 9.64 -15.12
C SER A 198 24.02 9.29 -15.24
N SER A 199 24.63 8.79 -14.16
CA SER A 199 25.99 8.26 -14.14
C SER A 199 26.16 7.27 -12.99
N SER A 200 27.24 6.48 -13.01
CA SER A 200 27.60 5.57 -11.92
C SER A 200 27.88 6.28 -10.59
N ALA A 201 28.02 7.60 -10.59
CA ALA A 201 28.22 8.38 -9.38
C ALA A 201 26.95 8.42 -8.51
N PHE A 202 25.75 8.31 -9.08
CA PHE A 202 24.47 8.46 -8.36
C PHE A 202 23.83 7.10 -8.04
N ASP A 203 23.00 7.08 -7.00
CA ASP A 203 22.34 5.89 -6.47
C ASP A 203 20.81 6.00 -6.51
N THR A 204 20.25 7.18 -6.21
CA THR A 204 18.81 7.47 -6.31
C THR A 204 18.52 8.90 -6.82
N GLY A 205 17.26 9.16 -7.17
CA GLY A 205 16.79 10.48 -7.57
C GLY A 205 16.00 11.21 -6.49
N VAL A 206 16.02 12.54 -6.51
CA VAL A 206 15.14 13.41 -5.72
C VAL A 206 14.51 14.49 -6.59
N ASP A 207 13.36 15.02 -6.19
CA ASP A 207 12.73 16.15 -6.87
C ASP A 207 13.50 17.48 -6.68
N SER A 208 14.17 17.64 -5.54
CA SER A 208 15.00 18.81 -5.23
C SER A 208 16.14 18.43 -4.28
N LEU A 209 17.36 18.89 -4.54
CA LEU A 209 18.53 18.64 -3.68
C LEU A 209 18.49 19.41 -2.35
N PHE A 210 17.78 20.53 -2.28
CA PHE A 210 17.77 21.38 -1.09
C PHE A 210 16.72 20.92 -0.06
N ALA A 211 15.49 20.72 -0.51
CA ALA A 211 14.39 20.21 0.30
C ALA A 211 13.67 19.07 -0.44
N PRO A 212 14.23 17.84 -0.44
CA PRO A 212 13.59 16.70 -1.10
C PRO A 212 12.20 16.45 -0.52
N ARG A 213 11.19 16.38 -1.39
CA ARG A 213 9.86 15.88 -1.03
C ARG A 213 9.59 14.49 -1.57
N LYS A 214 10.25 14.11 -2.67
CA LYS A 214 10.11 12.81 -3.31
C LYS A 214 11.46 12.15 -3.48
N TYR A 215 11.48 10.86 -3.18
CA TYR A 215 12.57 9.95 -3.47
C TYR A 215 12.17 9.08 -4.64
N ILE A 216 13.06 8.94 -5.62
CA ILE A 216 12.85 8.17 -6.83
C ILE A 216 13.87 7.05 -6.83
N VAL A 217 13.39 5.83 -6.65
CA VAL A 217 14.21 4.62 -6.74
C VAL A 217 13.86 3.93 -8.04
N TRP A 218 14.83 3.85 -8.95
CA TRP A 218 14.66 3.18 -10.23
C TRP A 218 14.35 1.69 -10.05
N ASP A 219 13.62 1.10 -11.01
CA ASP A 219 13.13 -0.28 -10.87
C ASP A 219 14.23 -1.33 -10.72
N ALA A 220 15.42 -1.07 -11.26
CA ALA A 220 16.57 -1.97 -11.09
C ALA A 220 17.02 -2.08 -9.61
N PHE A 221 16.66 -1.11 -8.78
CA PHE A 221 17.13 -0.98 -7.41
C PHE A 221 16.01 -1.05 -6.36
N MET A 222 14.74 -1.02 -6.78
CA MET A 222 13.60 -0.92 -5.86
C MET A 222 13.57 -2.00 -4.77
N ASN A 223 14.01 -3.23 -5.05
CA ASN A 223 14.00 -4.32 -4.08
C ASN A 223 15.29 -4.46 -3.26
N SER A 224 16.35 -3.75 -3.63
CA SER A 224 17.58 -3.68 -2.85
C SER A 224 17.67 -2.40 -2.01
N HIS A 225 17.03 -1.31 -2.47
CA HIS A 225 17.14 0.02 -1.88
C HIS A 225 15.89 0.45 -1.11
N ILE A 226 14.82 -0.35 -1.12
CA ILE A 226 13.60 -0.06 -0.34
C ILE A 226 13.26 -1.27 0.52
N GLN A 227 13.16 -1.03 1.83
CA GLN A 227 12.70 -2.02 2.79
C GLN A 227 11.35 -1.58 3.40
N PRO A 228 10.24 -2.30 3.14
CA PRO A 228 8.96 -2.09 3.81
C PRO A 228 9.07 -2.38 5.32
N THR A 229 8.70 -1.41 6.17
CA THR A 229 8.90 -1.52 7.63
C THR A 229 7.59 -1.44 8.42
N TYR A 230 6.74 -0.45 8.14
CA TYR A 230 5.48 -0.27 8.87
C TYR A 230 4.31 0.05 7.93
N VAL A 231 3.10 -0.31 8.34
CA VAL A 231 1.86 0.15 7.69
C VAL A 231 1.03 0.93 8.68
N VAL A 232 0.70 2.17 8.34
CA VAL A 232 -0.24 3.01 9.09
C VAL A 232 -1.60 2.92 8.40
N SER A 233 -2.61 2.46 9.15
CA SER A 233 -4.01 2.48 8.74
C SER A 233 -4.70 3.64 9.43
N PHE A 234 -5.36 4.51 8.67
CA PHE A 234 -5.88 5.77 9.17
C PHE A 234 -7.17 6.19 8.45
N LYS A 235 -7.85 7.19 9.00
CA LYS A 235 -8.98 7.89 8.38
C LYS A 235 -8.65 9.37 8.28
N THR A 236 -8.97 9.98 7.15
CA THR A 236 -8.98 11.45 7.01
C THR A 236 -10.44 11.93 6.92
N PRO A 237 -10.76 13.13 7.42
CA PRO A 237 -12.08 13.70 7.19
C PRO A 237 -12.21 13.99 5.70
N GLN A 238 -13.19 13.39 5.04
CA GLN A 238 -13.49 13.78 3.68
C GLN A 238 -14.11 15.18 3.68
N PRO A 239 -13.66 16.10 2.81
CA PRO A 239 -14.30 17.40 2.69
C PRO A 239 -15.75 17.19 2.28
N LYS A 240 -16.68 17.53 3.18
CA LYS A 240 -18.11 17.60 2.88
C LYS A 240 -18.30 18.69 1.80
N GLY A 241 -18.39 18.28 0.54
CA GLY A 241 -18.70 19.18 -0.59
C GLY A 241 -17.77 19.12 -1.81
N ALA A 242 -16.68 18.34 -1.80
CA ALA A 242 -15.82 18.22 -2.98
C ALA A 242 -16.37 17.19 -4.00
N GLN A 243 -17.52 17.49 -4.61
CA GLN A 243 -17.70 17.18 -6.03
C GLN A 243 -16.79 18.15 -6.81
N MET A 244 -15.47 17.96 -6.73
CA MET A 244 -14.60 18.60 -7.70
C MET A 244 -14.80 17.85 -9.02
N ASN A 245 -15.25 18.62 -10.01
CA ASN A 245 -15.33 18.28 -11.41
C ASN A 245 -13.94 17.89 -11.95
N MET A 246 -13.49 16.68 -11.64
CA MET A 246 -12.45 16.03 -12.40
C MET A 246 -13.17 15.41 -13.59
N LYS A 247 -12.90 15.94 -14.79
CA LYS A 247 -13.31 15.32 -16.06
C LYS A 247 -12.67 13.93 -16.12
N SER A 248 -13.31 12.96 -15.50
CA SER A 248 -13.01 11.55 -15.65
C SER A 248 -13.53 11.15 -17.01
N VAL A 249 -12.64 10.70 -17.88
CA VAL A 249 -13.02 9.92 -19.05
C VAL A 249 -13.73 8.68 -18.52
N ASN A 250 -15.06 8.70 -18.62
CA ASN A 250 -16.00 7.58 -18.55
C ASN A 250 -15.51 6.33 -17.80
N MET A 251 -15.36 6.43 -16.49
CA MET A 251 -15.69 5.30 -15.62
C MET A 251 -16.90 5.72 -14.79
N VAL A 252 -18.06 5.29 -15.27
CA VAL A 252 -19.30 5.34 -14.49
C VAL A 252 -19.04 4.58 -13.19
N LYS A 253 -18.92 5.33 -12.09
CA LYS A 253 -18.92 4.81 -10.73
C LYS A 253 -20.16 3.89 -10.59
N PRO A 254 -20.01 2.57 -10.33
CA PRO A 254 -21.19 1.72 -10.19
C PRO A 254 -21.97 2.18 -8.95
N ARG A 255 -23.21 2.63 -9.15
CA ARG A 255 -24.11 3.12 -8.09
C ARG A 255 -24.69 1.98 -7.22
N SER A 256 -24.04 0.81 -7.14
CA SER A 256 -24.55 -0.37 -6.44
C SER A 256 -23.54 -0.99 -5.47
N ALA A 257 -24.02 -1.36 -4.29
CA ALA A 257 -23.27 -2.08 -3.26
C ALA A 257 -22.72 -3.42 -3.80
N TRP A 258 -21.49 -3.73 -3.42
CA TRP A 258 -20.71 -4.85 -3.94
C TRP A 258 -21.14 -6.18 -3.30
N VAL A 259 -21.55 -7.14 -4.12
CA VAL A 259 -21.77 -8.53 -3.72
C VAL A 259 -20.46 -9.30 -3.94
N SER A 260 -20.00 -10.07 -2.94
CA SER A 260 -18.79 -10.91 -3.10
C SER A 260 -18.99 -11.90 -4.26
N PHE A 261 -17.93 -12.16 -5.03
CA PHE A 261 -18.03 -13.07 -6.19
C PHE A 261 -18.48 -14.51 -5.80
N PRO A 262 -18.05 -15.08 -4.66
CA PRO A 262 -18.61 -16.34 -4.15
C PRO A 262 -20.12 -16.28 -3.90
N THR A 263 -20.62 -15.20 -3.28
CA THR A 263 -22.06 -14.98 -3.06
C THR A 263 -22.82 -14.84 -4.38
N LEU A 264 -22.22 -14.19 -5.37
CA LEU A 264 -22.76 -14.06 -6.72
C LEU A 264 -22.86 -15.43 -7.40
N MET A 265 -21.79 -16.25 -7.37
CA MET A 265 -21.79 -17.60 -7.94
C MET A 265 -22.83 -18.51 -7.28
N LEU A 266 -22.94 -18.48 -5.94
CA LEU A 266 -23.94 -19.25 -5.19
C LEU A 266 -25.37 -18.86 -5.53
N THR A 267 -25.58 -17.62 -5.97
CA THR A 267 -26.92 -17.17 -6.35
C THR A 267 -27.19 -17.46 -7.82
N LEU A 268 -26.21 -17.28 -8.70
CA LEU A 268 -26.29 -17.60 -10.12
C LEU A 268 -26.48 -19.09 -10.39
N SER A 269 -25.94 -19.98 -9.54
CA SER A 269 -26.10 -21.43 -9.67
C SER A 269 -27.56 -21.90 -9.60
N ARG A 270 -28.46 -21.07 -9.04
CA ARG A 270 -29.90 -21.34 -8.98
C ARG A 270 -30.64 -20.97 -10.28
N PHE A 271 -29.99 -20.24 -11.19
CA PHE A 271 -30.62 -19.68 -12.39
C PHE A 271 -29.89 -20.07 -13.69
N LEU A 272 -28.63 -20.50 -13.61
CA LEU A 272 -27.82 -20.88 -14.77
C LEU A 272 -27.64 -22.39 -14.86
N ASP A 273 -27.62 -22.89 -16.10
CA ASP A 273 -27.32 -24.29 -16.41
C ASP A 273 -25.92 -24.70 -15.90
N PRO A 274 -25.73 -25.94 -15.43
CA PRO A 274 -24.44 -26.44 -14.94
C PRO A 274 -23.25 -26.21 -15.89
N ARG A 275 -23.46 -26.26 -17.22
CA ARG A 275 -22.40 -26.00 -18.21
C ARG A 275 -21.93 -24.54 -18.19
N LYS A 276 -22.88 -23.60 -18.06
CA LYS A 276 -22.58 -22.17 -17.91
C LYS A 276 -21.90 -21.88 -16.58
N MET A 277 -22.32 -22.54 -15.50
CA MET A 277 -21.70 -22.41 -14.19
C MET A 277 -20.27 -22.95 -14.17
N SER A 278 -20.00 -24.08 -14.83
CA SER A 278 -18.65 -24.64 -14.95
C SER A 278 -17.66 -23.66 -15.60
N LEU A 279 -18.11 -22.94 -16.64
CA LEU A 279 -17.30 -21.89 -17.28
C LEU A 279 -17.03 -20.72 -16.33
N ILE A 280 -18.03 -20.29 -15.56
CA ILE A 280 -17.88 -19.22 -14.57
C ILE A 280 -16.88 -19.63 -13.46
N HIS A 281 -16.96 -20.87 -12.96
CA HIS A 281 -15.99 -21.40 -12.00
C HIS A 281 -14.58 -21.46 -12.57
N LYS A 282 -14.42 -21.92 -13.81
CA LYS A 282 -13.13 -21.95 -14.50
C LYS A 282 -12.52 -20.55 -14.62
N TRP A 283 -13.31 -19.55 -15.03
CA TRP A 283 -12.82 -18.18 -15.13
C TRP A 283 -12.51 -17.55 -13.77
N HIS A 284 -13.25 -17.92 -12.73
CA HIS A 284 -12.93 -17.50 -11.38
C HIS A 284 -11.60 -18.10 -10.89
N GLU A 285 -11.35 -19.37 -11.15
CA GLU A 285 -10.05 -20.01 -10.89
C GLU A 285 -8.93 -19.37 -11.70
N ASP A 286 -9.16 -19.09 -12.99
CA ASP A 286 -8.21 -18.40 -13.85
C ASP A 286 -7.94 -16.97 -13.34
N PHE A 287 -8.94 -16.31 -12.75
CA PHE A 287 -8.78 -15.01 -12.10
C PHE A 287 -7.96 -15.10 -10.81
N ILE A 288 -8.26 -16.06 -9.92
CA ILE A 288 -7.49 -16.31 -8.69
C ILE A 288 -6.02 -16.65 -9.03
N ARG A 289 -5.80 -17.41 -10.11
CA ARG A 289 -4.48 -17.81 -10.60
C ARG A 289 -3.82 -16.75 -11.50
N ASN A 290 -4.37 -15.53 -11.54
CA ASN A 290 -3.86 -14.38 -12.31
C ASN A 290 -3.72 -14.58 -13.83
N LYS A 291 -4.42 -15.57 -14.41
CA LYS A 291 -4.44 -15.83 -15.86
C LYS A 291 -5.36 -14.88 -16.63
N ILE A 292 -6.41 -14.35 -15.98
CA ILE A 292 -7.30 -13.34 -16.58
C ILE A 292 -7.51 -12.14 -15.64
N PRO A 293 -7.53 -10.90 -16.15
CA PRO A 293 -7.80 -9.71 -15.36
C PRO A 293 -9.31 -9.56 -15.04
N ARG A 294 -9.62 -8.84 -13.95
CA ARG A 294 -11.00 -8.62 -13.46
C ARG A 294 -12.00 -8.14 -14.53
N PRO A 295 -11.67 -7.18 -15.42
CA PRO A 295 -12.61 -6.74 -16.46
C PRO A 295 -12.96 -7.87 -17.45
N GLN A 296 -12.00 -8.74 -17.75
CA GLN A 296 -12.26 -9.90 -18.61
C GLN A 296 -13.15 -10.92 -17.92
N LEU A 297 -12.95 -11.19 -16.62
CA LEU A 297 -13.87 -12.02 -15.83
C LEU A 297 -15.29 -11.42 -15.86
N ILE A 298 -15.43 -10.12 -15.59
CA ILE A 298 -16.73 -9.43 -15.60
C ILE A 298 -17.40 -9.54 -16.98
N ASN A 299 -16.69 -9.24 -18.07
CA ASN A 299 -17.26 -9.32 -19.41
C ASN A 299 -17.67 -10.75 -19.79
N LYS A 300 -16.85 -11.75 -19.43
CA LYS A 300 -17.17 -13.16 -19.66
C LYS A 300 -18.42 -13.60 -18.87
N VAL A 301 -18.53 -13.17 -17.60
CA VAL A 301 -19.71 -13.46 -16.76
C VAL A 301 -20.95 -12.73 -17.28
N ARG A 302 -20.85 -11.46 -17.66
CA ARG A 302 -21.95 -10.69 -18.27
C ARG A 302 -22.44 -11.33 -19.57
N HIS A 303 -21.53 -11.82 -20.40
CA HIS A 303 -21.86 -12.48 -21.65
C HIS A 303 -22.63 -13.79 -21.44
N ILE A 304 -22.29 -14.58 -20.40
CA ILE A 304 -22.95 -15.87 -20.13
C ILE A 304 -24.23 -15.74 -19.31
N ALA A 305 -24.20 -14.90 -18.27
CA ALA A 305 -25.31 -14.74 -17.33
C ALA A 305 -26.38 -13.78 -17.86
N GLY A 306 -25.99 -12.80 -18.67
CA GLY A 306 -26.85 -11.70 -19.09
C GLY A 306 -26.95 -10.61 -18.02
N ASP A 307 -26.99 -9.36 -18.46
CA ASP A 307 -27.02 -8.20 -17.56
C ASP A 307 -28.32 -8.14 -16.74
N GLU A 308 -29.44 -8.55 -17.31
CA GLU A 308 -30.75 -8.56 -16.63
C GLU A 308 -30.75 -9.48 -15.40
N LEU A 309 -30.23 -10.70 -15.56
CA LEU A 309 -30.13 -11.68 -14.47
C LEU A 309 -29.15 -11.20 -13.40
N LEU A 310 -28.00 -10.67 -13.80
CA LEU A 310 -27.01 -10.11 -12.86
C LEU A 310 -27.61 -8.96 -12.04
N ILE A 311 -28.34 -8.06 -12.68
CA ILE A 311 -29.04 -6.96 -12.01
C ILE A 311 -30.09 -7.51 -11.03
N ALA A 312 -30.88 -8.51 -11.44
CA ALA A 312 -31.90 -9.12 -10.59
C ALA A 312 -31.30 -9.82 -9.36
N VAL A 313 -30.20 -10.55 -9.53
CA VAL A 313 -29.47 -11.23 -8.46
C VAL A 313 -28.87 -10.24 -7.46
N ILE A 314 -28.20 -9.19 -7.96
CA ILE A 314 -27.62 -8.13 -7.12
C ILE A 314 -28.72 -7.40 -6.34
N LYS A 315 -29.86 -7.10 -6.98
CA LYS A 315 -31.04 -6.50 -6.31
C LYS A 315 -31.68 -7.42 -5.27
N LYS A 316 -31.69 -8.74 -5.49
CA LYS A 316 -32.22 -9.72 -4.54
C LYS A 316 -31.35 -9.85 -3.30
N GLN A 317 -30.02 -9.78 -3.47
CA GLN A 317 -29.08 -9.82 -2.35
C GLN A 317 -29.21 -8.56 -1.46
N ARG A 318 -29.46 -7.39 -2.07
CA ARG A 318 -29.76 -6.14 -1.35
C ARG A 318 -30.96 -6.24 -0.39
N ARG A 319 -31.99 -7.04 -0.70
CA ARG A 319 -33.16 -7.21 0.18
C ARG A 319 -32.89 -8.12 1.37
N LYS A 320 -32.00 -9.11 1.22
CA LYS A 320 -31.63 -10.03 2.31
C LYS A 320 -30.76 -9.35 3.38
N GLU A 321 -29.89 -8.44 2.99
CA GLU A 321 -29.06 -7.67 3.93
C GLU A 321 -29.89 -6.66 4.74
N VAL A 322 -30.91 -6.04 4.14
CA VAL A 322 -31.81 -5.10 4.85
C VAL A 322 -32.73 -5.81 5.85
N MET A 323 -33.09 -7.08 5.62
CA MET A 323 -33.93 -7.87 6.54
C MET A 323 -33.15 -8.61 7.62
N GLN A 324 -31.82 -8.59 7.61
CA GLN A 324 -30.97 -9.15 8.68
C GLN A 324 -30.51 -8.09 9.69
N VAL A 325 -30.82 -6.82 9.44
CA VAL A 325 -30.46 -5.66 10.26
C VAL A 325 -31.70 -5.01 10.90
N ALA A 326 -32.89 -5.58 10.66
CA ALA A 326 -34.16 -5.22 11.29
C ALA A 326 -34.66 -6.42 12.10
#